data_AF-A0AA47LZZ2-F1
#
_entry.id   AF-A0AA47LZZ2-F1
#
_cell.length_a   1.000
_cell.length_b   1.000
_cell.length_c   1.000
_cell.angle_alpha   90.00
_cell.angle_beta   90.00
_cell.angle_gamma   90.00
#
_symmetry.space_group_name_H-M   'P 1'
#
loop_
_entity.id
_entity.type
_entity.pdbx_description
1 polymer ?
#
loop_
_entity_poly.entity_id
_entity_poly.type
_entity_poly.pdbx_seq_one_letter_code
_entity_poly.pdbx_strand_id
1 'polypeptide(L)'
;MDSSVVRFVHCGKEMVCQGVPEQCPLCGQHVLGCRLEDAPVSLPSPFCNGHNTSCCFLLAPGQHNTYRVFDGKSELHTGISDTKGVVYNYTRQGVMREQTGWEQSIRVVLVQRDSFSLRDQWDKYLETYSAGTLWDPAWTRFDEVTHNCYSYCLGFINRVLEVEGRVPLTREQFTERYVLPRTTTAARYTGLLQVLRTQPYYLLERQTDKDTDELAERETGSLEKRGEEEEEEEEEEEEEEEEEEEEEGIANMAVN
;
A
#
# COMPACT_ATOMS: atom_id res chain seq x y z
N MET A 1 -21.71 5.64 -16.83
CA MET A 1 -21.89 4.21 -16.52
C MET A 1 -20.50 3.62 -16.49
N ASP A 2 -19.98 3.31 -15.31
CA ASP A 2 -18.70 2.61 -15.18
C ASP A 2 -18.90 1.19 -15.69
N SER A 3 -18.48 0.93 -16.92
CA SER A 3 -18.50 -0.43 -17.46
C SER A 3 -17.50 -1.26 -16.66
N SER A 4 -17.97 -2.33 -16.03
CA SER A 4 -17.13 -3.27 -15.30
C SER A 4 -16.03 -3.83 -16.22
N VAL A 5 -14.78 -3.81 -15.77
CA VAL A 5 -13.70 -4.54 -16.46
C VAL A 5 -13.86 -6.01 -16.12
N VAL A 6 -13.89 -6.87 -17.14
CA VAL A 6 -14.17 -8.30 -16.98
C VAL A 6 -13.05 -9.11 -17.61
N ARG A 7 -12.62 -10.16 -16.91
CA ARG A 7 -11.65 -11.15 -17.37
C ARG A 7 -12.38 -12.46 -17.68
N PHE A 8 -12.06 -13.09 -18.80
CA PHE A 8 -12.61 -14.40 -19.15
C PHE A 8 -11.62 -15.20 -20.01
N VAL A 9 -11.81 -16.51 -20.07
CA VAL A 9 -10.99 -17.40 -20.89
C VAL A 9 -11.81 -17.90 -22.07
N HIS A 10 -11.25 -17.80 -23.28
CA HIS A 10 -11.84 -18.39 -24.48
C HIS A 10 -10.72 -18.66 -25.50
N CYS A 11 -10.89 -19.65 -26.39
CA CYS A 11 -9.85 -20.05 -27.35
C CYS A 11 -8.50 -20.41 -26.69
N GLY A 12 -8.52 -20.86 -25.43
CA GLY A 12 -7.29 -21.10 -24.65
C GLY A 12 -6.50 -19.84 -24.28
N LYS A 13 -7.06 -18.65 -24.48
CA LYS A 13 -6.45 -17.36 -24.13
C LYS A 13 -7.27 -16.65 -23.07
N GLU A 14 -6.58 -15.99 -22.15
CA GLU A 14 -7.22 -15.13 -21.17
C GLU A 14 -7.30 -13.70 -21.71
N MET A 15 -8.50 -13.13 -21.66
CA MET A 15 -8.81 -11.82 -22.21
C MET A 15 -9.45 -10.94 -21.16
N VAL A 16 -9.21 -9.64 -21.30
CA VAL A 16 -9.87 -8.60 -20.52
C VAL A 16 -10.63 -7.68 -21.44
N CYS A 17 -11.89 -7.38 -21.10
CA CYS A 17 -12.77 -6.50 -21.86
C CYS A 17 -13.48 -5.50 -20.96
N GLN A 18 -14.00 -4.44 -21.57
CA GLN A 18 -14.96 -3.54 -20.94
C GLN A 18 -16.37 -4.13 -21.07
N GLY A 19 -16.84 -4.80 -20.00
CA GLY A 19 -18.08 -5.60 -20.00
C GLY A 19 -17.87 -7.02 -20.56
N VAL A 20 -18.90 -7.85 -20.41
CA VAL A 20 -18.92 -9.21 -21.00
C VAL A 20 -19.29 -9.09 -22.48
N PRO A 21 -18.43 -9.51 -23.42
CA PRO A 21 -18.77 -9.48 -24.84
C PRO A 21 -19.72 -10.63 -25.19
N GLU A 22 -20.69 -10.38 -26.10
CA GLU A 22 -21.59 -11.43 -26.59
C GLU A 22 -20.87 -12.49 -27.44
N GLN A 23 -19.88 -12.03 -28.21
CA GLN A 23 -19.06 -12.85 -29.11
C GLN A 23 -17.58 -12.65 -28.81
N CYS A 24 -16.82 -13.74 -28.88
CA CYS A 24 -15.38 -13.74 -28.70
C CYS A 24 -14.71 -12.94 -29.82
N PRO A 25 -13.89 -11.93 -29.52
CA PRO A 25 -13.27 -11.09 -30.54
C PRO A 25 -12.21 -11.83 -31.38
N LEU A 26 -11.82 -13.04 -30.99
CA LEU A 26 -10.84 -13.86 -31.71
C LEU A 26 -11.47 -14.85 -32.70
N CYS A 27 -12.61 -15.47 -32.35
CA CYS A 27 -13.23 -16.53 -33.16
C CYS A 27 -14.69 -16.27 -33.56
N GLY A 28 -15.30 -15.19 -33.05
CA GLY A 28 -16.70 -14.83 -33.33
C GLY A 28 -17.76 -15.71 -32.65
N GLN A 29 -17.37 -16.72 -31.87
CA GLN A 29 -18.32 -17.59 -31.16
C GLN A 29 -18.83 -16.95 -29.87
N HIS A 30 -20.00 -17.38 -29.38
CA HIS A 30 -20.56 -16.88 -28.13
C HIS A 30 -19.66 -17.19 -26.93
N VAL A 31 -19.43 -16.19 -26.07
CA VAL A 31 -18.58 -16.33 -24.88
C VAL A 31 -19.29 -17.08 -23.74
N LEU A 32 -20.62 -16.99 -23.70
CA LEU A 32 -21.44 -17.64 -22.69
C LEU A 32 -21.88 -19.03 -23.19
N GLY A 33 -21.52 -20.10 -22.48
CA GLY A 33 -22.11 -21.41 -22.77
C GLY A 33 -21.40 -22.69 -22.37
N CYS A 34 -20.24 -22.68 -21.71
CA CYS A 34 -19.46 -23.93 -21.58
C CYS A 34 -19.32 -24.43 -20.13
N ARG A 35 -18.65 -23.69 -19.23
CA ARG A 35 -18.28 -24.19 -17.89
C ARG A 35 -18.18 -23.05 -16.87
N LEU A 36 -18.43 -23.34 -15.59
CA LEU A 36 -18.35 -22.34 -14.50
C LEU A 36 -16.93 -21.77 -14.33
N GLU A 37 -15.91 -22.59 -14.58
CA GLU A 37 -14.50 -22.17 -14.54
C GLU A 37 -14.13 -21.16 -15.64
N ASP A 38 -14.87 -21.13 -16.74
CA ASP A 38 -14.70 -20.18 -17.85
C ASP A 38 -15.60 -18.94 -17.70
N ALA A 39 -16.33 -18.84 -16.58
CA ALA A 39 -17.26 -17.75 -16.35
C ALA A 39 -16.51 -16.41 -16.28
N PRO A 40 -17.01 -15.36 -16.97
CA PRO A 40 -16.41 -14.04 -16.89
C PRO A 40 -16.39 -13.51 -15.44
N VAL A 41 -15.22 -13.07 -14.97
CA VAL A 41 -14.99 -12.54 -13.62
C VAL A 41 -14.74 -11.04 -13.69
N SER A 42 -15.47 -10.26 -12.91
CA SER A 42 -15.21 -8.82 -12.78
C SER A 42 -13.87 -8.59 -12.09
N LEU A 43 -13.00 -7.79 -12.72
CA LEU A 43 -11.80 -7.31 -12.07
C LEU A 43 -12.20 -6.20 -11.08
N PRO A 44 -11.88 -6.34 -9.79
CA PRO A 44 -12.21 -5.32 -8.81
C PRO A 44 -11.42 -4.04 -9.10
N SER A 45 -12.12 -2.91 -9.09
CA SER A 45 -11.45 -1.60 -9.13
C SER A 45 -10.58 -1.43 -7.88
N PRO A 46 -9.31 -1.02 -8.02
CA PRO A 46 -8.47 -0.66 -6.88
C PRO A 46 -8.90 0.67 -6.25
N PHE A 47 -9.74 1.44 -6.95
CA PHE A 47 -10.29 2.71 -6.48
C PHE A 47 -11.63 2.49 -5.79
N CYS A 48 -11.82 3.22 -4.70
CA CYS A 48 -13.04 3.26 -3.93
C CYS A 48 -13.36 4.70 -3.53
N ASN A 49 -14.61 4.92 -3.11
CA ASN A 49 -14.95 6.16 -2.45
C ASN A 49 -14.42 6.13 -1.01
N GLY A 50 -13.41 6.96 -0.73
CA GLY A 50 -12.79 7.10 0.59
C GLY A 50 -13.79 7.48 1.69
N HIS A 51 -14.83 8.23 1.34
CA HIS A 51 -15.92 8.61 2.25
C HIS A 51 -16.88 7.47 2.58
N ASN A 52 -16.76 6.32 1.90
CA ASN A 52 -17.48 5.09 2.26
C ASN A 52 -16.59 4.11 3.03
N THR A 53 -15.40 4.55 3.47
CA THR A 53 -14.47 3.73 4.27
C THR A 53 -14.47 4.16 5.72
N SER A 54 -14.08 3.24 6.61
CA SER A 54 -13.96 3.48 8.04
C SER A 54 -12.56 3.08 8.47
N CYS A 55 -11.87 3.96 9.19
CA CYS A 55 -10.57 3.67 9.79
C CYS A 55 -9.50 3.20 8.78
N CYS A 56 -9.41 3.89 7.65
CA CYS A 56 -8.48 3.56 6.58
C CYS A 56 -7.43 4.65 6.39
N PHE A 57 -6.24 4.24 5.98
CA PHE A 57 -5.31 5.11 5.28
C PHE A 57 -5.73 5.17 3.81
N LEU A 58 -5.84 6.39 3.29
CA LEU A 58 -6.30 6.68 1.95
C LEU A 58 -5.18 7.34 1.16
N LEU A 59 -5.01 6.92 -0.09
CA LEU A 59 -4.23 7.63 -1.09
C LEU A 59 -5.19 8.16 -2.14
N ALA A 60 -5.07 9.44 -2.45
CA ALA A 60 -5.77 10.09 -3.55
C ALA A 60 -4.72 10.70 -4.51
N PRO A 61 -5.07 10.95 -5.77
CA PRO A 61 -4.24 11.78 -6.63
C PRO A 61 -4.11 13.18 -6.02
N GLY A 62 -2.93 13.78 -6.12
CA GLY A 62 -2.64 15.11 -5.60
C GLY A 62 -3.62 16.17 -6.12
N GLN A 63 -3.83 17.23 -5.34
CA GLN A 63 -4.81 18.29 -5.62
C GLN A 63 -4.58 19.00 -6.98
N HIS A 64 -3.34 18.99 -7.47
CA HIS A 64 -2.93 19.55 -8.76
C HIS A 64 -3.10 18.59 -9.94
N ASN A 65 -3.53 17.35 -9.70
CA ASN A 65 -3.84 16.39 -10.74
C ASN A 65 -5.21 16.72 -11.34
N THR A 66 -5.20 17.50 -12.42
CA THR A 66 -6.41 17.94 -13.16
C THR A 66 -7.30 16.78 -13.59
N TYR A 67 -6.72 15.61 -13.86
CA TYR A 67 -7.43 14.43 -14.30
C TYR A 67 -7.72 13.44 -13.17
N ARG A 68 -7.19 13.66 -11.97
CA ARG A 68 -7.25 12.75 -10.80
C ARG A 68 -6.93 11.29 -11.20
N VAL A 69 -5.89 11.10 -12.00
CA VAL A 69 -5.49 9.78 -12.51
C VAL A 69 -4.31 9.24 -11.70
N PHE A 70 -4.36 7.96 -11.35
CA PHE A 70 -3.20 7.21 -10.87
C PHE A 70 -2.44 6.62 -12.06
N ASP A 71 -1.44 7.33 -12.54
CA ASP A 71 -0.56 6.91 -13.66
C ASP A 71 0.84 6.45 -13.19
N GLY A 72 1.05 6.37 -11.87
CA GLY A 72 2.34 6.03 -11.27
C GLY A 72 3.36 7.17 -11.27
N LYS A 73 3.03 8.33 -11.85
CA LYS A 73 3.89 9.53 -11.90
C LYS A 73 3.30 10.72 -11.15
N SER A 74 1.98 10.68 -10.94
CA SER A 74 1.24 11.71 -10.22
C SER A 74 1.67 11.77 -8.75
N GLU A 75 1.78 12.98 -8.23
CA GLU A 75 1.90 13.20 -6.79
C GLU A 75 0.70 12.60 -6.07
N LEU A 76 0.94 11.99 -4.92
CA LEU A 76 -0.08 11.34 -4.10
C LEU A 76 -0.38 12.20 -2.88
N HIS A 77 -1.67 12.37 -2.60
CA HIS A 77 -2.16 12.94 -1.34
C HIS A 77 -2.61 11.83 -0.42
N THR A 78 -2.41 12.01 0.89
CA THR A 78 -2.72 10.97 1.90
C THR A 78 -3.59 11.51 3.02
N GLY A 79 -4.44 10.64 3.54
CA GLY A 79 -5.40 10.98 4.58
C GLY A 79 -5.86 9.77 5.37
N ILE A 80 -6.47 10.02 6.52
CA ILE A 80 -7.03 9.00 7.41
C ILE A 80 -8.55 9.19 7.48
N SER A 81 -9.33 8.16 7.18
CA SER A 81 -10.77 8.20 7.38
C SER A 81 -11.16 7.90 8.82
N ASP A 82 -12.07 8.69 9.38
CA ASP A 82 -12.75 8.40 10.63
C ASP A 82 -13.77 7.25 10.46
N THR A 83 -14.53 6.91 11.50
CA THR A 83 -15.52 5.82 11.43
C THR A 83 -16.72 6.12 10.52
N LYS A 84 -16.92 7.39 10.13
CA LYS A 84 -18.04 7.88 9.33
C LYS A 84 -17.64 8.24 7.90
N GLY A 85 -16.36 8.15 7.57
CA GLY A 85 -15.83 8.48 6.25
C GLY A 85 -15.37 9.93 6.08
N VAL A 86 -15.26 10.70 7.16
CA VAL A 86 -14.60 12.02 7.11
C VAL A 86 -13.10 11.80 7.00
N VAL A 87 -12.46 12.44 6.02
CA VAL A 87 -11.03 12.24 5.78
C VAL A 87 -10.23 13.38 6.37
N TYR A 88 -9.38 13.04 7.34
CA TYR A 88 -8.41 13.92 7.94
C TYR A 88 -7.14 13.90 7.12
N ASN A 89 -6.67 15.07 6.69
CA ASN A 89 -5.43 15.19 5.94
C ASN A 89 -4.68 16.47 6.29
N TYR A 90 -3.36 16.45 6.20
CA TYR A 90 -2.54 17.61 6.52
C TYR A 90 -2.11 18.35 5.26
N THR A 91 -2.34 19.66 5.25
CA THR A 91 -2.05 20.55 4.11
C THR A 91 -1.24 21.75 4.58
N ARG A 92 -0.90 22.65 3.64
CA ARG A 92 -0.29 23.95 3.98
C ARG A 92 -1.17 24.82 4.89
N GLN A 93 -2.46 24.54 5.00
CA GLN A 93 -3.40 25.25 5.88
C GLN A 93 -3.59 24.56 7.24
N GLY A 94 -2.84 23.49 7.53
CA GLY A 94 -3.03 22.66 8.70
C GLY A 94 -3.85 21.40 8.41
N VAL A 95 -4.38 20.78 9.47
CA VAL A 95 -5.23 19.59 9.36
C VAL A 95 -6.62 19.98 8.83
N MET A 96 -6.99 19.39 7.71
CA MET A 96 -8.28 19.54 7.06
C MET A 96 -9.17 18.33 7.35
N ARG A 97 -10.48 18.56 7.37
CA ARG A 97 -11.52 17.52 7.50
C ARG A 97 -12.41 17.58 6.28
N GLU A 98 -12.20 16.65 5.37
CA GLU A 98 -12.84 16.67 4.07
C GLU A 98 -13.94 15.60 3.97
N GLN A 99 -15.08 16.02 3.45
CA GLN A 99 -16.25 15.18 3.14
C GLN A 99 -16.38 14.91 1.64
N THR A 100 -15.49 15.52 0.84
CA THR A 100 -15.43 15.38 -0.62
C THR A 100 -13.97 15.36 -1.07
N GLY A 101 -13.72 14.93 -2.30
CA GLY A 101 -12.39 14.96 -2.91
C GLY A 101 -11.60 13.66 -2.76
N TRP A 102 -12.15 12.67 -2.07
CA TRP A 102 -11.58 11.33 -1.85
C TRP A 102 -12.38 10.21 -2.53
N GLU A 103 -13.25 10.52 -3.50
CA GLU A 103 -14.13 9.56 -4.17
C GLU A 103 -13.39 8.60 -5.11
N GLN A 104 -12.15 8.93 -5.46
CA GLN A 104 -11.23 8.13 -6.27
C GLN A 104 -9.97 7.83 -5.45
N SER A 105 -10.13 7.08 -4.37
CA SER A 105 -9.04 6.76 -3.44
C SER A 105 -8.67 5.28 -3.48
N ILE A 106 -7.39 5.01 -3.23
CA ILE A 106 -6.89 3.69 -2.86
C ILE A 106 -6.96 3.57 -1.33
N ARG A 107 -7.47 2.46 -0.81
CA ARG A 107 -7.57 2.22 0.64
C ARG A 107 -6.57 1.19 1.16
N VAL A 108 -6.00 1.49 2.31
CA VAL A 108 -5.31 0.56 3.21
C VAL A 108 -6.14 0.47 4.48
N VAL A 109 -6.67 -0.72 4.79
CA VAL A 109 -7.43 -0.96 6.03
C VAL A 109 -6.45 -1.01 7.19
N LEU A 110 -6.61 -0.13 8.18
CA LEU A 110 -5.71 -0.04 9.34
C LEU A 110 -6.22 -0.85 10.53
N VAL A 111 -7.54 -0.91 10.69
CA VAL A 111 -8.21 -1.58 11.81
C VAL A 111 -8.92 -2.83 11.30
N GLN A 112 -8.63 -3.99 11.90
CA GLN A 112 -9.31 -5.24 11.56
C GLN A 112 -10.78 -5.20 12.04
N ARG A 113 -11.64 -6.00 11.42
CA ARG A 113 -13.10 -5.93 11.67
C ARG A 113 -13.50 -6.29 13.10
N ASP A 114 -12.67 -7.09 13.76
CA ASP A 114 -12.81 -7.60 15.11
C ASP A 114 -12.15 -6.72 16.18
N SER A 115 -11.41 -5.68 15.80
CA SER A 115 -10.79 -4.70 16.72
C SER A 115 -11.80 -3.64 17.22
N PHE A 116 -12.89 -4.09 17.86
CA PHE A 116 -13.99 -3.22 18.29
C PHE A 116 -13.55 -2.09 19.24
N SER A 117 -12.68 -2.40 20.21
CA SER A 117 -12.20 -1.43 21.21
C SER A 117 -11.39 -0.28 20.60
N LEU A 118 -10.57 -0.56 19.59
CA LEU A 118 -9.83 0.45 18.85
C LEU A 118 -10.77 1.28 17.98
N ARG A 119 -11.73 0.62 17.32
CA ARG A 119 -12.72 1.29 16.48
C ARG A 119 -13.57 2.30 17.25
N ASP A 120 -14.00 1.95 18.46
CA ASP A 120 -14.80 2.83 19.32
C ASP A 120 -14.03 4.09 19.77
N GLN A 121 -12.70 4.01 19.82
CA GLN A 121 -11.83 5.12 20.23
C GLN A 121 -11.17 5.85 19.05
N TRP A 122 -11.29 5.31 17.84
CA TRP A 122 -10.62 5.78 16.64
C TRP A 122 -10.81 7.29 16.40
N ASP A 123 -12.07 7.72 16.35
CA ASP A 123 -12.42 9.12 16.08
C ASP A 123 -11.84 10.06 17.16
N LYS A 124 -11.86 9.62 18.42
CA LYS A 124 -11.31 10.40 19.55
C LYS A 124 -9.79 10.52 19.45
N TYR A 125 -9.10 9.44 19.09
CA TYR A 125 -7.64 9.47 18.90
C TYR A 125 -7.27 10.36 17.72
N LEU A 126 -7.98 10.22 16.60
CA LEU A 126 -7.74 11.03 15.41
C LEU A 126 -7.99 12.51 15.66
N GLU A 127 -9.08 12.85 16.36
CA GLU A 127 -9.39 14.22 16.78
C GLU A 127 -8.29 14.80 17.68
N THR A 128 -7.91 14.06 18.72
CA THR A 128 -6.90 14.51 19.70
C THR A 128 -5.53 14.70 19.04
N TYR A 129 -5.12 13.76 18.20
CA TYR A 129 -3.88 13.85 17.44
C TYR A 129 -3.89 15.04 16.49
N SER A 130 -5.00 15.25 15.77
CA SER A 130 -5.16 16.34 14.80
C SER A 130 -5.19 17.73 15.44
N ALA A 131 -5.63 17.83 16.69
CA ALA A 131 -5.62 19.08 17.46
C ALA A 131 -4.27 19.40 18.11
N GLY A 132 -3.27 18.52 17.98
CA GLY A 132 -1.93 18.73 18.52
C GLY A 132 -1.20 19.90 17.85
N THR A 133 -0.41 20.65 18.63
CA THR A 133 0.37 21.81 18.16
C THR A 133 1.38 21.47 17.06
N LEU A 134 1.78 20.20 16.97
CA LEU A 134 2.63 19.67 15.90
C LEU A 134 2.02 19.88 14.51
N TRP A 135 0.69 19.91 14.39
CA TRP A 135 -0.03 20.05 13.11
C TRP A 135 -0.70 21.41 12.93
N ASP A 136 -0.42 22.34 13.85
CA ASP A 136 -0.91 23.71 13.75
C ASP A 136 0.04 24.52 12.85
N PRO A 137 -0.45 25.09 11.74
CA PRO A 137 0.37 25.86 10.81
C PRO A 137 0.96 27.13 11.42
N ALA A 138 0.45 27.60 12.57
CA ALA A 138 1.03 28.72 13.31
C ALA A 138 2.36 28.34 14.00
N TRP A 139 2.55 27.07 14.34
CA TRP A 139 3.71 26.58 15.09
C TRP A 139 4.65 25.75 14.23
N THR A 140 4.11 24.89 13.36
CA THR A 140 4.89 24.02 12.49
C THR A 140 4.37 24.12 11.07
N ARG A 141 5.26 24.52 10.15
CA ARG A 141 4.90 24.74 8.75
C ARG A 141 4.99 23.43 7.97
N PHE A 142 4.10 23.29 7.00
CA PHE A 142 4.17 22.21 6.02
C PHE A 142 5.52 22.21 5.29
N ASP A 143 6.16 21.04 5.27
CA ASP A 143 7.39 20.75 4.54
C ASP A 143 7.17 19.52 3.67
N GLU A 144 7.51 19.62 2.38
CA GLU A 144 7.20 18.59 1.38
C GLU A 144 7.91 17.26 1.65
N VAL A 145 9.01 17.25 2.42
CA VAL A 145 9.82 16.05 2.67
C VAL A 145 9.52 15.46 4.05
N THR A 146 9.59 16.28 5.08
CA THR A 146 9.63 15.85 6.48
C THR A 146 8.31 16.09 7.24
N HIS A 147 7.52 17.09 6.84
CA HIS A 147 6.30 17.50 7.55
C HIS A 147 5.12 17.72 6.59
N ASN A 148 4.61 16.62 6.04
CA ASN A 148 3.60 16.60 4.98
C ASN A 148 2.41 15.69 5.35
N CYS A 149 1.48 15.53 4.42
CA CYS A 149 0.32 14.65 4.61
C CYS A 149 0.71 13.21 4.94
N TYR A 150 1.80 12.71 4.37
CA TYR A 150 2.27 11.35 4.60
C TYR A 150 2.81 11.18 6.01
N SER A 151 3.68 12.09 6.48
CA SER A 151 4.22 12.02 7.84
C SER A 151 3.13 12.25 8.90
N TYR A 152 2.13 13.08 8.62
CA TYR A 152 0.91 13.18 9.44
C TYR A 152 0.20 11.83 9.59
N CYS A 153 -0.09 11.15 8.47
CA CYS A 153 -0.80 9.88 8.48
C CYS A 153 0.02 8.78 9.16
N LEU A 154 1.31 8.66 8.83
CA LEU A 154 2.19 7.66 9.42
C LEU A 154 2.39 7.89 10.92
N GLY A 155 2.53 9.14 11.35
CA GLY A 155 2.61 9.49 12.77
C GLY A 155 1.35 9.08 13.55
N PHE A 156 0.16 9.25 12.96
CA PHE A 156 -1.09 8.80 13.57
C PHE A 156 -1.12 7.26 13.68
N ILE A 157 -0.76 6.57 12.59
CA ILE A 157 -0.70 5.11 12.55
C ILE A 157 0.27 4.59 13.61
N ASN A 158 1.47 5.17 13.73
CA ASN A 158 2.45 4.78 14.72
C ASN A 158 1.98 5.05 16.15
N ARG A 159 1.23 6.13 16.38
CA ARG A 159 0.60 6.38 17.70
C ARG A 159 -0.43 5.31 18.05
N VAL A 160 -1.20 4.85 17.07
CA VAL A 160 -2.14 3.74 17.27
C VAL A 160 -1.40 2.44 17.54
N LEU A 161 -0.34 2.13 16.77
CA LEU A 161 0.50 0.95 17.00
C LEU A 161 1.11 0.94 18.40
N GLU A 162 1.61 2.08 18.87
CA GLU A 162 2.16 2.24 20.22
C GLU A 162 1.11 1.91 21.30
N VAL A 163 -0.13 2.39 21.15
CA VAL A 163 -1.24 2.07 22.07
C VAL A 163 -1.60 0.58 22.04
N GLU A 164 -1.46 -0.07 20.89
CA GLU A 164 -1.62 -1.53 20.74
C GLU A 164 -0.40 -2.34 21.21
N GLY A 165 0.67 -1.70 21.69
CA GLY A 165 1.91 -2.36 22.13
C GLY A 165 2.75 -2.90 20.97
N ARG A 166 2.61 -2.33 19.78
CA ARG A 166 3.29 -2.74 18.54
C ARG A 166 4.39 -1.75 18.18
N VAL A 167 5.42 -2.27 17.50
CA VAL A 167 6.55 -1.46 17.04
C VAL A 167 6.09 -0.45 15.97
N PRO A 168 6.49 0.84 16.08
CA PRO A 168 6.19 1.83 15.05
C PRO A 168 6.90 1.50 13.74
N LEU A 169 6.30 1.89 12.62
CA LEU A 169 6.83 1.65 11.28
C LEU A 169 7.61 2.86 10.78
N THR A 170 8.73 2.61 10.11
CA THR A 170 9.42 3.65 9.33
C THR A 170 8.63 4.02 8.08
N ARG A 171 9.04 5.11 7.42
CA ARG A 171 8.44 5.53 6.15
C ARG A 171 8.60 4.46 5.08
N GLU A 172 9.77 3.85 5.02
CA GLU A 172 10.19 2.83 4.07
C GLU A 172 9.37 1.56 4.30
N GLN A 173 9.34 1.06 5.53
CA GLN A 173 8.57 -0.14 5.91
C GLN A 173 7.08 0.01 5.59
N PHE A 174 6.48 1.15 5.93
CA PHE A 174 5.06 1.36 5.64
C PHE A 174 4.81 1.48 4.12
N THR A 175 5.70 2.16 3.40
CA THR A 175 5.58 2.33 1.95
C THR A 175 5.65 0.99 1.24
N GLU A 176 6.67 0.20 1.52
CA GLU A 176 6.91 -1.09 0.87
C GLU A 176 5.81 -2.10 1.16
N ARG A 177 5.41 -2.21 2.43
CA ARG A 177 4.45 -3.23 2.84
C ARG A 177 3.00 -2.89 2.49
N TYR A 178 2.64 -1.60 2.54
CA TYR A 178 1.23 -1.20 2.43
C TYR A 178 0.91 -0.30 1.25
N VAL A 179 1.80 0.61 0.87
CA VAL A 179 1.50 1.60 -0.18
C VAL A 179 1.82 1.04 -1.56
N LEU A 180 3.06 0.59 -1.78
CA LEU A 180 3.54 0.14 -3.10
C LEU A 180 2.65 -0.94 -3.72
N PRO A 181 2.26 -2.03 -3.03
CA PRO A 181 1.46 -3.08 -3.67
C PRO A 181 0.13 -2.55 -4.22
N ARG A 182 -0.47 -1.56 -3.53
CA ARG A 182 -1.76 -1.00 -3.90
C ARG A 182 -1.64 0.07 -5.00
N THR A 183 -0.61 0.92 -4.94
CA THR A 183 -0.36 1.92 -5.98
C THR A 183 0.10 1.26 -7.28
N THR A 184 0.91 0.19 -7.23
CA THR A 184 1.26 -0.62 -8.39
C THR A 184 0.01 -1.27 -9.01
N THR A 185 -0.87 -1.84 -8.20
CA THR A 185 -2.13 -2.42 -8.69
C THR A 185 -3.01 -1.36 -9.35
N ALA A 186 -3.12 -0.17 -8.75
CA ALA A 186 -3.84 0.97 -9.32
C ALA A 186 -3.24 1.42 -10.65
N ALA A 187 -1.92 1.58 -10.75
CA ALA A 187 -1.26 1.99 -11.99
C ALA A 187 -1.47 0.96 -13.12
N ARG A 188 -1.34 -0.34 -12.82
CA ARG A 188 -1.62 -1.43 -13.78
C ARG A 188 -3.08 -1.39 -14.26
N TYR A 189 -4.02 -1.21 -13.34
CA TYR A 189 -5.45 -1.12 -13.66
C TYR A 189 -5.77 0.11 -14.53
N THR A 190 -5.20 1.28 -14.21
CA THR A 190 -5.33 2.48 -15.05
C THR A 190 -4.76 2.25 -16.45
N GLY A 191 -3.58 1.65 -16.56
CA GLY A 191 -2.96 1.32 -17.85
C GLY A 191 -3.83 0.39 -18.69
N LEU A 192 -4.39 -0.64 -18.07
CA LEU A 192 -5.34 -1.56 -18.70
C LEU A 192 -6.58 -0.81 -19.21
N LEU A 193 -7.18 0.08 -18.42
CA LEU A 193 -8.31 0.90 -18.86
C LEU A 193 -7.95 1.78 -20.06
N GLN A 194 -6.73 2.33 -20.10
CA GLN A 194 -6.28 3.15 -21.23
C GLN A 194 -6.18 2.32 -22.52
N VAL A 195 -5.72 1.08 -22.45
CA VAL A 195 -5.69 0.17 -23.60
C VAL A 195 -7.11 -0.20 -24.06
N LEU A 196 -8.01 -0.52 -23.11
CA LEU A 196 -9.39 -0.88 -23.43
C LEU A 196 -10.23 0.28 -24.00
N ARG A 197 -9.75 1.52 -23.88
CA ARG A 197 -10.36 2.68 -24.59
C ARG A 197 -10.04 2.70 -26.07
N THR A 198 -8.94 2.09 -26.51
CA THR A 198 -8.50 2.09 -27.91
C THR A 198 -8.67 0.73 -28.59
N GLN A 199 -8.80 -0.34 -27.81
CA GLN A 199 -8.96 -1.71 -28.30
C GLN A 199 -10.15 -2.41 -27.63
N PRO A 200 -10.87 -3.30 -28.33
CA PRO A 200 -12.03 -3.98 -27.77
C PRO A 200 -11.68 -5.00 -26.67
N TYR A 201 -10.43 -5.45 -26.59
CA TYR A 201 -9.94 -6.41 -25.60
C TYR A 201 -8.43 -6.25 -25.37
N TYR A 202 -7.94 -6.79 -24.26
CA TYR A 202 -6.53 -6.97 -23.95
C TYR A 202 -6.25 -8.45 -23.70
N LEU A 203 -5.16 -8.99 -24.27
CA LEU A 203 -4.73 -10.36 -24.03
C LEU A 203 -3.79 -10.38 -22.83
N LEU A 204 -4.10 -11.21 -21.84
CA LEU A 204 -3.17 -11.50 -20.76
C LEU A 204 -2.18 -12.55 -21.26
N GLU A 205 -0.91 -12.17 -21.31
CA GLU A 205 0.17 -13.14 -21.50
C GLU A 205 0.21 -14.02 -20.25
N ARG A 206 -0.03 -15.33 -20.42
CA ARG A 206 0.23 -16.30 -19.36
C ARG A 206 1.74 -16.25 -19.09
N GLN A 207 2.13 -15.70 -17.94
CA GLN A 207 3.41 -16.06 -17.35
C GLN A 207 3.38 -17.58 -17.20
N THR A 208 4.25 -18.26 -17.95
CA THR A 208 4.42 -19.70 -17.78
C THR A 208 4.98 -19.92 -16.37
N ASP A 209 4.53 -20.96 -15.67
CA ASP A 209 4.91 -21.32 -14.28
C ASP A 209 6.44 -21.42 -14.03
N LYS A 210 7.26 -21.28 -15.07
CA LYS A 210 8.72 -21.19 -15.00
C LYS A 210 9.24 -19.88 -14.38
N ASP A 211 8.56 -18.75 -14.58
CA ASP A 211 9.05 -17.46 -14.06
C ASP A 211 8.80 -17.34 -12.55
N THR A 212 7.77 -18.02 -12.04
CA THR A 212 7.45 -18.07 -10.60
C THR A 212 8.41 -18.95 -9.81
N ASP A 213 8.89 -20.06 -10.40
CA ASP A 213 9.92 -20.90 -9.79
C ASP A 213 11.28 -20.17 -9.77
N GLU A 214 11.67 -19.47 -10.85
CA GLU A 214 12.90 -18.68 -10.88
C GLU A 214 12.88 -17.47 -9.91
N LEU A 215 11.71 -16.88 -9.65
CA LEU A 215 11.54 -15.81 -8.66
C LEU A 215 11.58 -16.35 -7.22
N ALA A 216 10.96 -17.51 -6.97
CA ALA A 216 11.01 -18.17 -5.67
C ALA A 216 12.43 -18.64 -5.32
N GLU A 217 13.17 -19.22 -6.28
CA GLU A 217 14.57 -19.63 -6.09
C GLU A 217 15.52 -18.44 -5.83
N ARG A 218 15.23 -17.27 -6.40
CA ARG A 218 15.99 -16.03 -6.12
C ARG A 218 15.68 -15.44 -4.74
N GLU A 219 14.43 -15.52 -4.29
CA GLU A 219 14.05 -15.07 -2.94
C GLU A 219 14.62 -15.99 -1.85
N THR A 220 14.65 -17.32 -2.06
CA THR A 220 15.27 -18.26 -1.12
C THR A 220 16.78 -18.08 -1.06
N GLY A 221 17.46 -17.94 -2.21
CA GLY A 221 18.91 -17.73 -2.23
C GLY A 221 19.36 -16.38 -1.66
N SER A 222 18.48 -15.37 -1.65
CA SER A 222 18.76 -14.08 -1.02
C SER A 222 18.52 -14.08 0.49
N LEU A 223 17.63 -14.95 0.99
CA LEU A 223 17.40 -15.15 2.43
C LEU A 223 18.51 -16.00 3.06
N GLU A 224 19.00 -17.02 2.36
CA GLU A 224 20.14 -17.83 2.82
C GLU A 224 21.41 -17.00 2.95
N LYS A 225 21.74 -16.18 1.93
CA LYS A 225 22.89 -15.26 2.00
C LYS A 225 22.80 -14.25 3.14
N ARG A 226 21.60 -13.76 3.45
CA ARG A 226 21.43 -12.80 4.55
C ARG A 226 21.57 -13.48 5.92
N GLY A 227 21.22 -14.77 6.01
CA GLY A 227 21.50 -15.57 7.20
C GLY A 227 22.99 -15.84 7.39
N GLU A 228 23.73 -16.11 6.30
CA GLU A 228 25.19 -16.28 6.34
C GLU A 228 25.90 -14.97 6.73
N GLU A 229 25.45 -13.81 6.22
CA GLU A 229 25.99 -12.49 6.61
C GLU A 229 25.64 -12.12 8.06
N GLU A 230 24.43 -12.47 8.56
CA GLU A 230 24.04 -12.26 9.96
C GLU A 230 24.84 -13.18 10.92
N GLU A 231 25.17 -14.42 10.53
CA GLU A 231 26.03 -15.32 11.33
C GLU A 231 27.50 -14.86 11.37
N GLU A 232 28.05 -14.34 10.26
CA GLU A 232 29.42 -13.77 10.24
C GLU A 232 29.53 -12.49 11.10
N GLU A 233 28.51 -11.63 11.12
CA GLU A 233 28.48 -10.45 12.00
C GLU A 233 28.40 -10.83 13.49
N GLU A 234 27.65 -11.88 13.86
CA GLU A 234 27.59 -12.37 15.25
C GLU A 234 28.93 -12.99 15.70
N GLU A 235 29.64 -13.71 14.83
CA GLU A 235 30.98 -14.26 15.15
C GLU A 235 32.03 -13.14 15.33
N GLU A 236 31.99 -12.07 14.51
CA GLU A 236 32.89 -10.92 14.66
C GLU A 236 32.61 -10.14 15.97
N GLU A 237 31.36 -9.96 16.37
CA GLU A 237 31.01 -9.33 17.65
C GLU A 237 31.46 -10.17 18.87
N GLU A 238 31.36 -11.50 18.81
CA GLU A 238 31.86 -12.38 19.87
C GLU A 238 33.41 -12.34 19.98
N GLU A 239 34.14 -12.28 18.86
CA GLU A 239 35.61 -12.13 18.87
C GLU A 239 36.05 -10.77 19.44
N GLU A 240 35.35 -9.67 19.13
CA GLU A 240 35.63 -8.35 19.69
C GLU A 240 35.37 -8.30 21.22
N GLU A 241 34.31 -8.94 21.71
CA GLU A 241 34.04 -9.03 23.16
C GLU A 241 35.12 -9.85 23.89
N GLU A 242 35.61 -10.96 23.30
CA GLU A 242 36.71 -11.75 23.88
C GLU A 242 38.03 -10.96 23.95
N GLU A 243 38.35 -10.17 22.91
CA GLU A 243 39.55 -9.31 22.90
C GLU A 243 39.47 -8.19 23.96
N GLU A 244 38.30 -7.57 24.15
CA GLU A 244 38.09 -6.55 25.18
C GLU A 244 38.23 -7.14 26.61
N GLU A 245 37.70 -8.35 26.84
CA GLU A 245 37.85 -9.05 28.13
C GLU A 245 39.32 -9.44 28.42
N GLU A 246 40.09 -9.85 27.41
CA GLU A 246 41.53 -10.11 27.56
C GLU A 246 42.33 -8.83 27.86
N GLU A 247 42.04 -7.71 27.20
CA GLU A 247 42.68 -6.42 27.49
C GLU A 247 42.37 -5.92 28.90
N GLU A 248 41.11 -6.04 29.37
CA GLU A 248 40.73 -5.69 30.74
C GLU A 248 41.38 -6.63 31.78
N GLY A 249 41.53 -7.91 31.45
CA GLY A 249 42.24 -8.90 32.28
C GLY A 249 43.73 -8.56 32.45
N ILE A 250 44.40 -8.17 31.36
CA ILE A 250 45.82 -7.78 31.35
C ILE A 250 46.02 -6.45 32.10
N ALA A 251 45.12 -5.48 31.93
CA ALA A 251 45.15 -4.21 32.64
C ALA A 251 45.01 -4.39 34.16
N ASN A 252 44.15 -5.33 34.60
CA ASN A 252 43.96 -5.63 36.02
C ASN A 252 45.14 -6.39 36.66
N MET A 253 45.93 -7.14 35.88
CA MET A 253 47.17 -7.77 36.38
C MET A 253 48.35 -6.81 36.49
N ALA A 254 48.35 -5.68 35.77
CA ALA A 254 49.41 -4.68 35.80
C ALA A 254 49.34 -3.73 37.02
N VAL A 255 48.28 -3.81 37.83
CA VAL A 255 47.99 -2.89 38.95
C VAL A 255 48.19 -3.55 40.34
N ASN A 256 48.65 -4.82 40.41
CA ASN A 256 48.98 -5.50 41.66
C ASN A 256 50.48 -5.73 41.87
#